data_AF-A0A7N0TRK0-F1
#
_entry.id   AF-A0A7N0TRK0-F1
#
_cell.length_a   1.000
_cell.length_b   1.000
_cell.length_c   1.000
_cell.angle_alpha   90.00
_cell.angle_beta   90.00
_cell.angle_gamma   90.00
#
_symmetry.space_group_name_H-M   'P 1'
#
loop_
_entity.id
_entity.type
_entity.pdbx_description
1 polymer ?
#
loop_
_entity_poly.entity_id
_entity_poly.type
_entity_poly.pdbx_seq_one_letter_code
_entity_poly.pdbx_strand_id
1 'polypeptide(L)'
;MSGGDRIHSGTVVGKLEGERDITLGFVDLLRDDFIEKDRSRGIYFTQDWVSLPGVLPVASEGIHVWHMPALTEIFGDDSVLQF
;
A
#
# COMPACT_ATOMS: atom_id res chain seq x y z
N MET A 1 3.82 -1.05 13.81
CA MET A 1 4.30 -1.22 15.22
C MET A 1 3.89 -0.10 16.16
N SER A 2 4.16 1.19 15.88
CA SER A 2 3.78 2.30 16.79
C SER A 2 2.26 2.40 17.08
N GLY A 3 1.43 1.74 16.25
CA GLY A 3 -0.03 1.81 16.31
C GLY A 3 -0.56 2.96 15.47
N GLY A 4 -1.40 2.65 14.49
CA GLY A 4 -2.08 3.63 13.64
C GLY A 4 -3.02 2.92 12.67
N ASP A 5 -4.23 3.46 12.48
CA ASP A 5 -5.27 2.80 11.69
C ASP A 5 -5.15 3.06 10.19
N ARG A 6 -4.44 4.14 9.81
CA ARG A 6 -4.25 4.60 8.42
C ARG A 6 -2.86 5.18 8.23
N ILE A 7 -2.26 4.96 7.06
CA ILE A 7 -0.96 5.57 6.71
C ILE A 7 -0.86 5.86 5.21
N HIS A 8 -0.18 6.95 4.84
CA HIS A 8 0.07 7.29 3.44
C HIS A 8 1.04 6.28 2.81
N SER A 9 0.69 5.77 1.63
CA SER A 9 1.42 4.69 0.93
C SER A 9 1.76 5.05 -0.52
N GLY A 10 1.63 6.31 -0.90
CA GLY A 10 1.86 6.79 -2.26
C GLY A 10 0.68 6.51 -3.21
N THR A 11 0.82 6.92 -4.46
CA THR A 11 -0.25 6.83 -5.48
C THR A 11 0.17 6.10 -6.75
N VAL A 12 1.48 5.91 -6.99
CA VAL A 12 2.10 5.37 -8.23
C VAL A 12 1.86 6.25 -9.48
N VAL A 13 0.63 6.72 -9.68
CA VAL A 13 0.17 7.49 -10.84
C VAL A 13 -0.02 8.97 -10.54
N GLY A 14 0.16 9.39 -9.29
CA GLY A 14 -0.02 10.78 -8.86
C GLY A 14 1.25 11.61 -9.02
N LYS A 15 1.33 12.69 -8.24
CA LYS A 15 2.41 13.68 -8.38
C LYS A 15 3.73 13.23 -7.74
N LEU A 16 3.66 12.53 -6.61
CA LEU A 16 4.84 12.07 -5.89
C LEU A 16 5.36 10.75 -6.45
N GLU A 17 6.65 10.51 -6.27
CA GLU A 17 7.32 9.27 -6.65
C GLU A 17 6.72 8.05 -5.94
N GLY A 18 6.56 6.96 -6.69
CA GLY A 18 6.16 5.66 -6.17
C GLY A 18 6.27 4.62 -7.28
N GLU A 19 7.22 3.69 -7.16
CA GLU A 19 7.34 2.57 -8.07
C GLU A 19 6.28 1.51 -7.71
N ARG A 20 5.64 0.93 -8.73
CA ARG A 20 4.44 0.09 -8.54
C ARG A 20 4.73 -1.15 -7.71
N ASP A 21 5.77 -1.91 -8.03
CA ASP A 21 6.05 -3.18 -7.35
C ASP A 21 6.51 -2.96 -5.90
N ILE A 22 7.29 -1.90 -5.65
CA ILE A 22 7.65 -1.47 -4.28
C ILE A 22 6.41 -1.01 -3.50
N THR A 23 5.51 -0.24 -4.11
CA THR A 23 4.27 0.19 -3.44
C THR A 23 3.39 -1.00 -3.07
N LEU A 24 3.26 -1.99 -3.96
CA LEU A 24 2.52 -3.22 -3.67
C LEU A 24 3.13 -3.97 -2.48
N GLY A 25 4.46 -4.12 -2.44
CA GLY A 25 5.13 -4.75 -1.30
C GLY A 25 4.89 -4.02 0.02
N PHE A 26 4.85 -2.67 0.00
CA PHE A 26 4.53 -1.89 1.19
C PHE A 26 3.07 -2.04 1.62
N VAL A 27 2.13 -2.12 0.66
CA VAL A 27 0.71 -2.34 0.95
C VAL A 27 0.48 -3.72 1.57
N ASP A 28 1.13 -4.76 1.05
CA ASP A 28 1.07 -6.12 1.60
C ASP A 28 1.56 -6.10 3.06
N LEU A 29 2.70 -5.46 3.34
CA LEU A 29 3.25 -5.31 4.69
C LEU A 29 2.35 -4.55 5.67
N LEU A 30 1.45 -3.70 5.18
CA LEU A 30 0.50 -2.97 6.02
C LEU A 30 -0.75 -3.79 6.35
N ARG A 31 -1.20 -4.65 5.44
CA ARG A 31 -2.53 -5.28 5.53
C ARG A 31 -2.50 -6.74 5.93
N ASP A 32 -1.57 -7.49 5.35
CA ASP A 32 -1.58 -8.95 5.44
C ASP A 32 -0.93 -9.39 6.73
N ASP A 33 -1.39 -10.51 7.30
CA ASP A 33 -0.81 -11.05 8.53
C ASP A 33 0.54 -11.74 8.30
N PHE A 34 0.73 -12.29 7.11
CA PHE A 34 1.94 -13.02 6.74
C PHE A 34 2.36 -12.69 5.31
N ILE A 35 3.58 -12.18 5.16
CA ILE A 35 4.12 -11.75 3.88
C ILE A 35 5.42 -12.51 3.60
N GLU A 36 5.45 -13.26 2.50
CA GLU A 36 6.65 -13.98 2.08
C GLU A 36 7.73 -13.04 1.53
N LYS A 37 8.99 -13.46 1.66
CA LYS A 37 10.11 -12.77 1.02
C LYS A 37 9.92 -12.72 -0.50
N ASP A 38 9.77 -11.52 -1.03
CA ASP A 38 9.77 -11.22 -2.46
C ASP A 38 10.65 -10.02 -2.78
N ARG A 39 11.83 -10.29 -3.37
CA ARG A 39 12.78 -9.24 -3.74
C ARG A 39 12.30 -8.36 -4.90
N SER A 40 11.39 -8.84 -5.73
CA SER A 40 10.85 -8.03 -6.83
C SER A 40 9.97 -6.88 -6.31
N ARG A 41 9.35 -7.08 -5.14
CA ARG A 41 8.56 -6.09 -4.40
C ARG A 41 9.32 -5.40 -3.27
N GLY A 42 10.65 -5.54 -3.21
CA GLY A 42 11.48 -4.94 -2.17
C GLY A 42 11.38 -5.61 -0.78
N ILE A 43 10.79 -6.80 -0.69
CA ILE A 43 10.63 -7.55 0.55
C ILE A 43 11.81 -8.52 0.73
N TYR A 44 12.73 -8.16 1.62
CA TYR A 44 13.98 -8.91 1.80
C TYR A 44 13.85 -10.10 2.77
N PHE A 45 12.86 -10.05 3.65
CA PHE A 45 12.60 -11.03 4.71
C PHE A 45 11.11 -11.35 4.74
N THR A 46 10.79 -12.60 5.03
CA THR A 46 9.43 -12.98 5.38
C THR A 46 9.02 -12.27 6.67
N GLN A 47 7.82 -11.70 6.71
CA GLN A 47 7.27 -10.99 7.85
C GLN A 47 5.99 -11.66 8.32
N ASP A 48 5.95 -12.05 9.59
CA ASP A 48 4.75 -12.55 10.28
C ASP A 48 4.34 -11.51 11.33
N TRP A 49 3.10 -11.04 11.28
CA TRP A 49 2.56 -10.04 12.19
C TRP A 49 1.77 -10.65 13.35
N VAL A 50 1.58 -11.97 13.36
CA VAL A 50 1.01 -12.73 14.49
C VAL A 50 -0.34 -12.14 14.96
N SER A 51 -1.22 -11.90 14.01
CA SER A 51 -2.56 -11.34 14.17
C SER A 51 -2.62 -9.89 14.66
N LEU A 52 -1.54 -9.12 14.51
CA LEU A 52 -1.64 -7.67 14.66
C LEU A 52 -2.63 -7.11 13.63
N PRO A 53 -3.51 -6.17 14.00
CA PRO A 53 -4.43 -5.57 13.05
C PRO A 53 -3.70 -4.88 11.89
N GLY A 54 -4.20 -5.09 10.68
CA GLY A 54 -3.73 -4.38 9.49
C GLY A 54 -4.03 -2.88 9.53
N VAL A 55 -3.33 -2.13 8.67
CA VAL A 55 -3.43 -0.68 8.51
C VAL A 55 -4.01 -0.38 7.13
N LEU A 56 -4.96 0.55 7.05
CA LEU A 56 -5.50 0.98 5.75
C LEU A 56 -4.50 1.90 5.02
N PRO A 57 -3.99 1.52 3.84
CA PRO A 57 -3.17 2.41 3.01
C PRO A 57 -4.00 3.58 2.47
N VAL A 58 -3.39 4.75 2.48
CA VAL A 58 -3.95 5.99 1.96
C VAL A 58 -3.19 6.39 0.70
N ALA A 59 -3.88 6.38 -0.44
CA ALA A 59 -3.39 6.94 -1.68
C ALA A 59 -3.82 8.41 -1.78
N SER A 60 -2.85 9.32 -1.71
CA SER A 60 -3.08 10.76 -1.64
C SER A 60 -2.05 11.52 -2.47
N GLU A 61 -2.45 12.70 -2.95
CA GLU A 61 -1.67 13.68 -3.71
C GLU A 61 -1.62 13.49 -5.24
N GLY A 62 -2.15 14.51 -5.94
CA GLY A 62 -2.05 14.62 -7.40
C GLY A 62 -2.94 13.62 -8.15
N ILE A 63 -3.96 13.06 -7.50
CA ILE A 63 -4.90 12.12 -8.13
C ILE A 63 -6.20 12.83 -8.54
N HIS A 64 -6.83 12.31 -9.59
CA HIS A 64 -8.10 12.81 -10.14
C HIS A 64 -8.89 11.64 -10.71
N VAL A 65 -10.13 11.87 -11.15
CA VAL A 65 -11.06 10.80 -11.55
C VAL A 65 -10.50 9.81 -12.59
N TRP A 66 -9.66 10.24 -13.52
CA TRP A 66 -9.06 9.33 -14.52
C TRP A 66 -8.06 8.32 -13.95
N HIS A 67 -7.56 8.55 -12.73
CA HIS A 67 -6.71 7.60 -12.03
C HIS A 67 -7.50 6.51 -11.32
N MET A 68 -8.84 6.62 -11.22
CA MET A 68 -9.66 5.66 -10.48
C MET A 68 -9.42 4.20 -10.90
N PRO A 69 -9.42 3.83 -12.20
CA PRO A 69 -9.21 2.43 -12.57
C PRO A 69 -7.86 1.87 -12.07
N ALA A 70 -6.79 2.66 -12.22
CA ALA A 70 -5.46 2.28 -11.76
C ALA A 70 -5.39 2.20 -10.22
N LEU A 71 -5.98 3.16 -9.51
CA LEU A 71 -6.00 3.18 -8.05
C LEU A 71 -6.77 1.99 -7.48
N THR A 72 -7.92 1.64 -8.07
CA THR A 72 -8.70 0.46 -7.65
C THR A 72 -7.99 -0.85 -7.96
N GLU A 73 -7.20 -0.91 -9.04
CA GLU A 73 -6.37 -2.08 -9.35
C GLU A 73 -5.21 -2.24 -8.35
N ILE A 74 -4.54 -1.13 -8.01
CA ILE A 74 -3.36 -1.15 -7.15
C ILE A 74 -3.73 -1.39 -5.69
N PHE A 75 -4.74 -0.68 -5.17
CA PHE A 75 -5.04 -0.66 -3.74
C PHE A 75 -6.25 -1.51 -3.35
N GLY A 76 -7.15 -1.86 -4.27
CA GLY A 76 -8.38 -2.58 -3.92
C GLY A 76 -9.26 -1.85 -2.90
N ASP A 77 -10.20 -2.61 -2.31
CA ASP A 77 -11.30 -2.05 -1.51
C ASP A 77 -10.86 -1.51 -0.14
N ASP A 78 -9.86 -2.11 0.50
CA ASP A 78 -9.40 -1.75 1.85
C ASP A 78 -8.46 -0.53 1.84
N SER A 79 -8.82 0.53 1.12
CA SER A 79 -8.00 1.72 0.92
C SER A 79 -8.77 3.01 1.18
N VAL A 80 -8.02 4.10 1.36
CA VAL A 80 -8.56 5.47 1.33
C VAL A 80 -7.94 6.21 0.15
N LEU A 81 -8.77 6.73 -0.75
CA LEU A 81 -8.36 7.58 -1.85
C LEU A 81 -8.67 9.05 -1.51
N GLN A 82 -7.64 9.90 -1.43
CA GLN A 82 -7.78 11.32 -1.08
C GLN A 82 -7.53 12.23 -2.30
N PHE A 83 -8.56 12.98 -2.69
CA PHE A 83 -8.58 13.88 -3.85
C PHE A 83 -8.42 15.34 -3.44
#